data_AF-A0A2W0C2G4-F1
#
_entry.id   AF-A0A2W0C2G4-F1
#
_cell.length_a   1.000
_cell.length_b   1.000
_cell.length_c   1.000
_cell.angle_alpha   90.00
_cell.angle_beta   90.00
_cell.angle_gamma   90.00
#
_symmetry.space_group_name_H-M   'P 1'
#
loop_
_entity.id
_entity.type
_entity.pdbx_description
1 polymer ?
#
loop_
_entity_poly.entity_id
_entity_poly.type
_entity_poly.pdbx_seq_one_letter_code
_entity_poly.pdbx_strand_id
1 'polypeptide(L)'
;MLKSIKLTVLRNGILVSMLMLLSTASLGAQQKSGPPVNANAAIAAKFEQNVANYMRVRQKAMAGLSVPKNTDSPAKIAEFQKQLAANIRALRANAIKGELFTPEVVGLFRNLVAIAMRGRDGALIRTSFEHAEPIQGVRFDVNAAYPDGLPLQSMPPSLLLNLPQLSKELEYRFVGRELILRDAPANLIVDVIPDLSIP
;
A
#
# COMPACT_ATOMS: atom_id res chain seq x y z
N MET A 1 -13.65 -81.86 2.61
CA MET A 1 -13.88 -82.85 1.54
C MET A 1 -14.91 -82.23 0.59
N LEU A 2 -14.53 -81.96 -0.68
CA LEU A 2 -15.36 -81.68 -1.88
C LEU A 2 -16.44 -80.57 -1.81
N LYS A 3 -16.75 -79.75 -2.82
CA LYS A 3 -16.26 -79.43 -4.17
C LYS A 3 -17.15 -78.25 -4.61
N SER A 4 -16.60 -77.27 -5.35
CA SER A 4 -17.37 -76.23 -6.03
C SER A 4 -18.27 -76.77 -7.14
N ILE A 5 -19.44 -76.17 -7.39
CA ILE A 5 -20.14 -76.23 -8.70
C ILE A 5 -20.71 -74.84 -9.03
N LYS A 6 -20.53 -74.46 -10.31
CA LYS A 6 -20.80 -73.17 -10.95
C LYS A 6 -22.21 -73.12 -11.57
N LEU A 7 -22.76 -71.90 -11.57
CA LEU A 7 -23.39 -71.16 -12.69
C LEU A 7 -24.53 -71.80 -13.49
N THR A 8 -25.71 -71.18 -13.48
CA THR A 8 -26.63 -71.15 -14.63
C THR A 8 -27.37 -69.80 -14.66
N VAL A 9 -27.58 -69.31 -15.87
CA VAL A 9 -27.86 -67.93 -16.28
C VAL A 9 -29.26 -67.85 -16.92
N LEU A 10 -29.95 -66.73 -16.67
CA LEU A 10 -30.98 -66.05 -17.50
C LEU A 10 -32.40 -66.63 -17.68
N ARG A 11 -33.44 -65.86 -17.29
CA ARG A 11 -34.24 -64.97 -18.19
C ARG A 11 -35.48 -64.38 -17.51
N ASN A 12 -35.53 -63.05 -17.56
CA ASN A 12 -36.66 -62.13 -17.74
C ASN A 12 -37.99 -62.35 -16.99
N GLY A 13 -38.22 -61.49 -16.00
CA GLY A 13 -39.54 -60.96 -15.65
C GLY A 13 -39.41 -59.47 -15.35
N ILE A 14 -39.89 -58.62 -16.28
CA ILE A 14 -39.93 -57.16 -16.17
C ILE A 14 -41.04 -56.76 -15.19
N LEU A 15 -40.75 -55.88 -14.23
CA LEU A 15 -41.65 -54.86 -13.65
C LEU A 15 -40.84 -54.00 -12.66
N VAL A 16 -40.21 -52.93 -13.13
CA VAL A 16 -40.68 -51.53 -13.05
C VAL A 16 -40.42 -50.88 -11.68
N SER A 17 -39.59 -49.83 -11.75
CA SER A 17 -39.48 -48.67 -10.84
C SER A 17 -38.72 -48.82 -9.53
N MET A 18 -37.49 -48.31 -9.48
CA MET A 18 -37.25 -47.10 -8.68
C MET A 18 -35.99 -46.35 -9.10
N LEU A 19 -36.16 -45.04 -9.14
CA LEU A 19 -35.25 -43.96 -9.47
C LEU A 19 -34.04 -43.93 -8.51
N MET A 20 -32.80 -43.93 -9.02
CA MET A 20 -31.67 -43.32 -8.31
C MET A 20 -30.94 -42.40 -9.27
N LEU A 21 -31.12 -41.09 -9.02
CA LEU A 21 -30.40 -40.03 -9.70
C LEU A 21 -28.89 -40.16 -9.45
N LEU A 22 -28.12 -40.15 -10.53
CA LEU A 22 -26.74 -39.68 -10.51
C LEU A 22 -26.78 -38.18 -10.19
N SER A 23 -26.27 -37.80 -9.03
CA SER A 23 -25.88 -36.42 -8.74
C SER A 23 -24.37 -36.38 -8.53
N THR A 24 -23.65 -36.09 -9.61
CA THR A 24 -22.27 -35.61 -9.53
C THR A 24 -22.27 -34.25 -8.85
N ALA A 25 -22.09 -34.21 -7.54
CA ALA A 25 -21.86 -32.98 -6.81
C ALA A 25 -20.40 -32.54 -7.03
N SER A 26 -20.18 -31.74 -8.07
CA SER A 26 -19.12 -30.73 -8.04
C SER A 26 -19.82 -29.38 -7.88
N LEU A 27 -19.53 -28.65 -6.80
CA LEU A 27 -19.26 -27.21 -6.81
C LEU A 27 -19.05 -26.70 -5.38
N GLY A 28 -17.95 -25.99 -5.18
CA GLY A 28 -17.84 -24.94 -4.17
C GLY A 28 -17.36 -25.38 -2.81
N ALA A 29 -16.05 -25.62 -2.67
CA ALA A 29 -15.38 -25.30 -1.42
C ALA A 29 -15.56 -23.80 -1.16
N GLN A 30 -16.60 -23.42 -0.43
CA GLN A 30 -16.80 -22.06 0.03
C GLN A 30 -15.77 -21.80 1.13
N GLN A 31 -14.59 -21.35 0.70
CA GLN A 31 -13.53 -20.91 1.57
C GLN A 31 -14.04 -19.65 2.28
N LYS A 32 -14.55 -19.83 3.51
CA LYS A 32 -14.89 -18.74 4.42
C LYS A 32 -13.58 -18.05 4.81
N SER A 33 -13.17 -17.05 4.03
CA SER A 33 -12.21 -16.05 4.46
C SER A 33 -12.79 -15.36 5.70
N GLY A 34 -11.98 -15.25 6.77
CA GLY A 34 -12.37 -14.55 8.00
C GLY A 34 -12.71 -13.08 7.75
N PRO A 35 -13.20 -12.35 8.76
CA PRO A 35 -13.65 -10.97 8.60
C PRO A 35 -12.58 -10.08 7.93
N PRO A 36 -12.97 -9.11 7.08
CA PRO A 36 -12.05 -8.27 6.30
C PRO A 36 -11.06 -7.46 7.14
N VAL A 37 -11.32 -7.31 8.45
CA VAL A 37 -10.42 -6.66 9.42
C VAL A 37 -9.05 -7.34 9.48
N ASN A 38 -8.99 -8.66 9.44
CA ASN A 38 -7.72 -9.39 9.49
C ASN A 38 -6.88 -9.15 8.22
N ALA A 39 -7.54 -9.10 7.05
CA ALA A 39 -6.89 -8.80 5.78
C ALA A 39 -6.31 -7.37 5.74
N ASN A 40 -7.06 -6.37 6.21
CA ASN A 40 -6.57 -4.99 6.27
C ASN A 40 -5.37 -4.84 7.20
N ALA A 41 -5.37 -5.52 8.35
CA ALA A 41 -4.24 -5.53 9.27
C ALA A 41 -2.99 -6.16 8.65
N ALA A 42 -3.14 -7.26 7.90
CA ALA A 42 -2.03 -7.88 7.18
C ALA A 42 -1.45 -6.97 6.08
N ILE A 43 -2.31 -6.24 5.35
CA ILE A 43 -1.88 -5.27 4.33
C ILE A 43 -1.15 -4.09 4.99
N ALA A 44 -1.66 -3.57 6.11
CA ALA A 44 -1.00 -2.51 6.87
C ALA A 44 0.38 -2.95 7.38
N ALA A 45 0.49 -4.15 7.96
CA ALA A 45 1.76 -4.72 8.40
C ALA A 45 2.75 -4.90 7.23
N LYS A 46 2.25 -5.23 6.03
CA LYS A 46 3.10 -5.31 4.84
C LYS A 46 3.64 -3.95 4.43
N PHE A 47 2.81 -2.92 4.47
CA PHE A 47 3.25 -1.54 4.22
C PHE A 47 4.31 -1.10 5.24
N GLU A 48 4.09 -1.34 6.54
CA GLU A 48 5.06 -1.05 7.60
C GLU A 48 6.39 -1.78 7.38
N GLN A 49 6.35 -3.05 6.94
CA GLN A 49 7.55 -3.80 6.57
C GLN A 49 8.30 -3.14 5.39
N ASN A 50 7.58 -2.69 4.37
CA ASN A 50 8.17 -2.00 3.22
C ASN A 50 8.81 -0.66 3.64
N VAL A 51 8.16 0.10 4.51
CA VAL A 51 8.72 1.31 5.13
C VAL A 51 9.97 0.99 5.94
N ALA A 52 9.94 -0.06 6.77
CA ALA A 52 11.12 -0.49 7.53
C ALA A 52 12.28 -0.94 6.63
N ASN A 53 11.99 -1.56 5.48
CA ASN A 53 13.00 -1.88 4.47
C ASN A 53 13.65 -0.61 3.91
N TYR A 54 12.84 0.40 3.54
CA TYR A 54 13.34 1.69 3.11
C TYR A 54 14.22 2.36 4.19
N MET A 55 13.77 2.36 5.45
CA MET A 55 14.52 2.98 6.55
C MET A 55 15.87 2.31 6.80
N ARG A 56 16.01 1.00 6.55
CA ARG A 56 17.30 0.32 6.57
C ARG A 56 18.24 0.78 5.46
N VAL A 57 17.73 1.04 4.26
CA VAL A 57 18.52 1.64 3.17
C VAL A 57 18.96 3.04 3.58
N ARG A 58 18.02 3.87 4.06
CA ARG A 58 18.30 5.23 4.53
C ARG A 58 19.38 5.25 5.62
N GLN A 59 19.30 4.35 6.60
CA GLN A 59 20.30 4.24 7.66
C GLN A 59 21.69 3.91 7.11
N LYS A 60 21.80 3.04 6.10
CA LYS A 60 23.07 2.78 5.41
C LYS A 60 23.55 4.01 4.64
N ALA A 61 22.65 4.73 3.99
CA ALA A 61 22.96 5.94 3.22
C ALA A 61 23.49 7.09 4.10
N MET A 62 23.14 7.11 5.39
CA MET A 62 23.65 8.06 6.36
C MET A 62 25.10 7.82 6.80
N ALA A 63 25.69 6.64 6.48
CA ALA A 63 27.04 6.33 6.93
C ALA A 63 28.04 7.37 6.39
N GLY A 64 28.80 7.99 7.30
CA GLY A 64 29.79 9.01 6.96
C GLY A 64 29.23 10.42 6.72
N LEU A 65 27.92 10.63 6.82
CA LEU A 65 27.32 11.97 6.69
C LEU A 65 27.25 12.70 8.03
N SER A 66 27.57 13.99 8.01
CA SER A 66 27.37 14.89 9.14
C SER A 66 25.94 15.43 9.11
N VAL A 67 25.11 14.98 10.06
CA VAL A 67 23.71 15.46 10.16
C VAL A 67 23.72 16.92 10.65
N PRO A 68 23.16 17.87 9.86
CA PRO A 68 23.11 19.26 10.26
C PRO A 68 22.15 19.45 11.44
N LYS A 69 22.47 20.40 12.31
CA LYS A 69 21.57 20.87 13.35
C LYS A 69 20.61 21.90 12.76
N ASN A 70 19.47 22.11 13.42
CA ASN A 70 18.50 23.13 13.00
C ASN A 70 19.07 24.58 12.99
N THR A 71 20.23 24.80 13.61
CA THR A 71 20.95 26.08 13.66
C THR A 71 22.01 26.23 12.56
N ASP A 72 22.22 25.21 11.72
CA ASP A 72 23.17 25.28 10.61
C ASP A 72 22.65 26.16 9.46
N SER A 73 23.57 26.61 8.60
CA SER A 73 23.20 27.43 7.46
C SER A 73 22.37 26.66 6.43
N PRO A 74 21.49 27.34 5.66
CA PRO A 74 20.72 26.71 4.58
C PRO A 74 21.59 25.94 3.59
N ALA A 75 22.79 26.44 3.30
CA ALA A 75 23.74 25.78 2.40
C ALA A 75 24.21 24.41 2.94
N LYS A 76 24.46 24.28 4.24
CA LYS A 76 24.84 23.00 4.85
C LYS A 76 23.68 22.01 4.84
N ILE A 77 22.46 22.48 5.08
CA ILE A 77 21.24 21.66 5.03
C ILE A 77 21.03 21.13 3.61
N ALA A 78 21.15 21.99 2.60
CA ALA A 78 21.01 21.62 1.20
C ALA A 78 22.08 20.61 0.76
N GLU A 79 23.33 20.80 1.18
CA GLU A 79 24.42 19.86 0.87
C GLU A 79 24.18 18.49 1.53
N PHE A 80 23.75 18.47 2.80
CA PHE A 80 23.36 17.22 3.47
C PHE A 80 22.21 16.52 2.74
N GLN A 81 21.15 17.24 2.39
CA GLN A 81 20.01 16.71 1.63
C GLN A 81 20.48 16.06 0.32
N LYS A 82 21.33 16.77 -0.44
CA LYS A 82 21.89 16.30 -1.71
C LYS A 82 22.71 15.02 -1.52
N GLN A 83 23.61 14.99 -0.54
CA GLN A 83 24.45 13.81 -0.26
C GLN A 83 23.62 12.61 0.19
N LEU A 84 22.68 12.81 1.11
CA LEU A 84 21.80 11.75 1.58
C LEU A 84 20.95 11.20 0.44
N ALA A 85 20.34 12.06 -0.37
CA ALA A 85 19.57 11.65 -1.55
C ALA A 85 20.41 10.86 -2.55
N ALA A 86 21.65 11.31 -2.84
CA ALA A 86 22.55 10.60 -3.75
C ALA A 86 22.89 9.19 -3.23
N ASN A 87 23.21 9.05 -1.93
CA ASN A 87 23.52 7.77 -1.32
C ASN A 87 22.30 6.83 -1.32
N ILE A 88 21.10 7.34 -1.03
CA ILE A 88 19.87 6.55 -1.09
C ILE A 88 19.61 6.06 -2.52
N ARG A 89 19.71 6.95 -3.52
CA ARG A 89 19.54 6.60 -4.94
C ARG A 89 20.51 5.50 -5.37
N ALA A 90 21.78 5.58 -4.97
CA ALA A 90 22.78 4.57 -5.29
C ALA A 90 22.41 3.20 -4.69
N LEU A 91 21.94 3.17 -3.44
CA LEU A 91 21.51 1.94 -2.76
C LEU A 91 20.16 1.40 -3.25
N ARG A 92 19.35 2.24 -3.91
CA ARG A 92 18.02 1.94 -4.44
C ARG A 92 17.93 2.23 -5.95
N ALA A 93 18.99 1.92 -6.70
CA ALA A 93 19.05 2.21 -8.14
C ALA A 93 17.92 1.57 -8.95
N ASN A 94 17.38 0.44 -8.44
CA ASN A 94 16.29 -0.31 -9.07
C ASN A 94 14.91 -0.03 -8.44
N ALA A 95 14.77 1.03 -7.62
CA ALA A 95 13.47 1.33 -7.02
C ALA A 95 12.44 1.69 -8.09
N ILE A 96 11.23 1.17 -7.92
CA ILE A 96 10.12 1.37 -8.84
C ILE A 96 8.89 1.88 -8.09
N LYS A 97 8.01 2.56 -8.84
CA LYS A 97 6.71 2.98 -8.32
C LYS A 97 5.90 1.78 -7.85
N GLY A 98 5.30 1.91 -6.66
CA GLY A 98 4.46 0.89 -6.05
C GLY A 98 5.23 -0.20 -5.30
N GLU A 99 6.55 -0.05 -5.07
CA GLU A 99 7.26 -1.00 -4.22
C GLU A 99 6.87 -0.87 -2.74
N LEU A 100 6.57 0.35 -2.26
CA LEU A 100 6.07 0.60 -0.91
C LEU A 100 4.53 0.58 -0.92
N PHE A 101 3.94 1.36 -1.82
CA PHE A 101 2.50 1.39 -2.08
C PHE A 101 2.11 0.32 -3.10
N THR A 102 2.18 -0.95 -2.69
CA THR A 102 1.71 -2.06 -3.53
C THR A 102 0.22 -1.88 -3.87
N PRO A 103 -0.31 -2.53 -4.92
CA PRO A 103 -1.72 -2.38 -5.31
C PRO A 103 -2.71 -2.61 -4.16
N GLU A 104 -2.44 -3.57 -3.28
CA GLU A 104 -3.25 -3.86 -2.09
C GLU A 104 -3.18 -2.74 -1.06
N VAL A 105 -1.97 -2.18 -0.85
CA VAL A 105 -1.77 -1.02 0.02
C VAL A 105 -2.50 0.20 -0.54
N VAL A 106 -2.45 0.45 -1.85
CA VAL A 106 -3.23 1.51 -2.49
C VAL A 106 -4.73 1.33 -2.21
N GLY A 107 -5.24 0.10 -2.33
CA GLY A 107 -6.62 -0.24 -1.98
C GLY A 107 -6.97 0.08 -0.52
N LEU A 108 -6.09 -0.29 0.41
CA LEU A 108 -6.24 0.05 1.83
C LEU A 108 -6.27 1.57 2.05
N PHE A 109 -5.32 2.31 1.48
CA PHE A 109 -5.26 3.77 1.62
C PHE A 109 -6.50 4.45 1.06
N ARG A 110 -7.02 4.00 -0.09
CA ARG A 110 -8.30 4.52 -0.64
C ARG A 110 -9.44 4.34 0.34
N ASN A 111 -9.54 3.16 0.96
CA ASN A 111 -10.55 2.88 1.97
C ASN A 111 -10.40 3.74 3.21
N LEU A 112 -9.17 3.90 3.73
CA LEU A 112 -8.90 4.72 4.91
C LEU A 112 -9.23 6.20 4.68
N VAL A 113 -8.83 6.75 3.52
CA VAL A 113 -9.19 8.12 3.13
C VAL A 113 -10.70 8.27 3.01
N ALA A 114 -11.38 7.33 2.35
CA ALA A 114 -12.83 7.36 2.22
C ALA A 114 -13.56 7.29 3.57
N ILE A 115 -13.07 6.48 4.51
CA ILE A 115 -13.61 6.42 5.89
C ILE A 115 -13.42 7.76 6.59
N ALA A 116 -12.22 8.34 6.55
CA ALA A 116 -11.92 9.62 7.17
C ALA A 116 -12.82 10.75 6.62
N MET A 117 -13.04 10.77 5.31
CA MET A 117 -13.86 11.76 4.60
C MET A 117 -15.36 11.66 4.91
N ARG A 118 -15.86 10.46 5.24
CA ARG A 118 -17.25 10.22 5.69
C ARG A 118 -17.41 10.36 7.20
N GLY A 119 -16.31 10.35 7.94
CA GLY A 119 -16.28 10.50 9.38
C GLY A 119 -16.62 11.92 9.84
N ARG A 120 -16.66 12.09 11.17
CA ARG A 120 -16.99 13.36 11.82
C ARG A 120 -16.14 14.54 11.32
N ASP A 121 -14.86 14.29 11.06
CA ASP A 121 -13.91 15.33 10.68
C ASP A 121 -13.81 15.52 9.15
N GLY A 122 -14.64 14.82 8.37
CA GLY A 122 -14.62 14.85 6.91
C GLY A 122 -14.81 16.24 6.30
N ALA A 123 -15.62 17.10 6.94
CA ALA A 123 -15.77 18.50 6.51
C ALA A 123 -14.46 19.29 6.67
N LEU A 124 -13.75 19.11 7.79
CA LEU A 124 -12.46 19.76 8.04
C LEU A 124 -11.38 19.27 7.06
N ILE A 125 -11.41 17.97 6.71
CA ILE A 125 -10.50 17.41 5.72
C ILE A 125 -10.76 18.05 4.34
N ARG A 126 -12.02 18.13 3.89
CA ARG A 126 -12.39 18.80 2.63
C ARG A 126 -11.93 20.26 2.60
N THR A 127 -12.27 21.03 3.62
CA THR A 127 -11.88 22.44 3.73
C THR A 127 -10.35 22.59 3.68
N SER A 128 -9.60 21.68 4.31
CA SER A 128 -8.13 21.73 4.26
C SER A 128 -7.58 21.53 2.84
N PHE A 129 -8.22 20.68 2.02
CA PHE A 129 -7.83 20.49 0.62
C PHE A 129 -8.29 21.63 -0.29
N GLU A 130 -9.43 22.25 -0.03
CA GLU A 130 -9.92 23.43 -0.78
C GLU A 130 -8.99 24.65 -0.65
N HIS A 131 -8.30 24.77 0.48
CA HIS A 131 -7.32 25.83 0.72
C HIS A 131 -5.91 25.49 0.19
N ALA A 132 -5.70 24.28 -0.34
CA ALA A 132 -4.41 23.90 -0.89
C ALA A 132 -4.17 24.62 -2.22
N GLU A 133 -2.93 25.04 -2.45
CA GLU A 133 -2.58 25.69 -3.72
C GLU A 133 -2.70 24.68 -4.88
N PRO A 134 -3.35 25.08 -6.00
CA PRO A 134 -3.52 24.19 -7.14
C PRO A 134 -2.17 23.95 -7.82
N ILE A 135 -1.74 22.69 -7.85
CA ILE A 135 -0.56 22.24 -8.59
C ILE A 135 -1.03 21.37 -9.76
N GLN A 136 -0.66 21.75 -10.99
CA GLN A 136 -1.02 21.03 -12.21
C GLN A 136 0.22 20.76 -13.06
N GLY A 137 0.20 19.68 -13.83
CA GLY A 137 1.23 19.37 -14.83
C GLY A 137 2.58 18.92 -14.26
N VAL A 138 2.70 18.72 -12.94
CA VAL A 138 3.90 18.17 -12.31
C VAL A 138 3.76 16.66 -12.19
N ARG A 139 4.78 15.92 -12.66
CA ARG A 139 4.88 14.48 -12.49
C ARG A 139 5.89 14.17 -11.39
N PHE A 140 5.49 13.31 -10.46
CA PHE A 140 6.35 12.83 -9.38
C PHE A 140 6.83 11.42 -9.68
N ASP A 141 8.15 11.25 -9.75
CA ASP A 141 8.79 9.96 -9.98
C ASP A 141 9.55 9.49 -8.72
N VAL A 142 9.59 8.18 -8.51
CA VAL A 142 10.36 7.57 -7.42
C VAL A 142 11.83 7.91 -7.56
N ASN A 143 12.52 8.11 -6.44
CA ASN A 143 13.91 8.56 -6.36
C ASN A 143 14.16 9.98 -6.92
N ALA A 144 13.15 10.70 -7.43
CA ALA A 144 13.32 12.11 -7.78
C ALA A 144 13.32 12.99 -6.52
N ALA A 145 13.93 14.16 -6.62
CA ALA A 145 13.75 15.18 -5.59
C ALA A 145 12.32 15.73 -5.67
N TYR A 146 11.75 16.13 -4.52
CA TYR A 146 10.56 16.98 -4.58
C TYR A 146 10.97 18.35 -5.16
N PRO A 147 10.30 18.85 -6.22
CA PRO A 147 10.74 20.07 -6.90
C PRO A 147 10.82 21.28 -5.99
N ASP A 148 11.90 22.04 -6.14
CA ASP A 148 12.06 23.32 -5.44
C ASP A 148 10.99 24.32 -5.88
N GLY A 149 10.53 25.16 -4.96
CA GLY A 149 9.52 26.18 -5.23
C GLY A 149 8.08 25.68 -5.27
N LEU A 150 7.84 24.36 -5.26
CA LEU A 150 6.49 23.83 -5.04
C LEU A 150 6.12 23.91 -3.55
N PRO A 151 4.91 24.36 -3.22
CA PRO A 151 4.46 24.48 -1.84
C PRO A 151 4.31 23.09 -1.21
N LEU A 152 4.93 22.89 -0.05
CA LEU A 152 4.71 21.68 0.76
C LEU A 152 3.40 21.83 1.54
N GLN A 153 2.30 21.40 0.92
CA GLN A 153 1.00 21.40 1.55
C GLN A 153 1.00 20.48 2.78
N SER A 154 0.49 21.01 3.89
CA SER A 154 0.36 20.23 5.13
C SER A 154 -0.79 19.24 5.00
N MET A 155 -0.58 18.02 5.47
CA MET A 155 -1.65 17.05 5.54
C MET A 155 -2.61 17.40 6.68
N PRO A 156 -3.94 17.58 6.45
CA PRO A 156 -4.94 17.62 7.52
C PRO A 156 -4.65 16.57 8.62
N PRO A 157 -4.41 16.99 9.88
CA PRO A 157 -4.08 16.08 10.96
C PRO A 157 -5.15 15.01 11.18
N SER A 158 -6.42 15.35 11.00
CA SER A 158 -7.55 14.43 11.07
C SER A 158 -7.46 13.30 10.04
N LEU A 159 -6.88 13.54 8.86
CA LEU A 159 -6.63 12.48 7.89
C LEU A 159 -5.45 11.61 8.31
N LEU A 160 -4.34 12.20 8.79
CA LEU A 160 -3.16 11.45 9.23
C LEU A 160 -3.48 10.43 10.33
N LEU A 161 -4.38 10.76 11.24
CA LEU A 161 -4.84 9.85 12.30
C LEU A 161 -5.50 8.56 11.78
N ASN A 162 -5.94 8.55 10.52
CA ASN A 162 -6.55 7.39 9.88
C ASN A 162 -5.57 6.58 9.00
N LEU A 163 -4.34 7.06 8.81
CA LEU A 163 -3.35 6.41 7.95
C LEU A 163 -2.34 5.59 8.78
N PRO A 164 -1.67 4.58 8.18
CA PRO A 164 -0.57 3.89 8.84
C PRO A 164 0.52 4.87 9.25
N GLN A 165 1.04 4.71 10.47
CA GLN A 165 2.06 5.60 11.02
C GLN A 165 3.37 5.47 10.25
N LEU A 166 4.08 6.59 10.13
CA LEU A 166 5.40 6.66 9.50
C LEU A 166 6.48 6.91 10.55
N SER A 167 7.72 6.57 10.21
CA SER A 167 8.86 7.11 10.95
C SER A 167 8.92 8.62 10.80
N LYS A 168 9.51 9.32 11.77
CA LYS A 168 9.55 10.80 11.81
C LYS A 168 10.26 11.45 10.60
N GLU A 169 11.06 10.70 9.86
CA GLU A 169 11.79 11.16 8.69
C GLU A 169 10.94 11.11 7.41
N LEU A 170 9.84 10.36 7.44
CA LEU A 170 8.93 10.16 6.32
C LEU A 170 7.63 10.94 6.52
N GLU A 171 7.09 11.45 5.42
CA GLU A 171 5.87 12.24 5.43
C GLU A 171 4.97 11.86 4.26
N TYR A 172 3.66 11.80 4.52
CA TYR A 172 2.65 11.82 3.47
C TYR A 172 2.41 13.24 2.99
N ARG A 173 2.31 13.43 1.67
CA ARG A 173 2.00 14.72 1.06
C ARG A 173 1.00 14.52 -0.08
N PHE A 174 -0.10 15.27 -0.05
CA PHE A 174 -0.97 15.36 -1.21
C PHE A 174 -0.50 16.45 -2.15
N VAL A 175 -0.48 16.13 -3.45
CA VAL A 175 -0.35 17.12 -4.52
C VAL A 175 -1.43 16.83 -5.56
N GLY A 176 -2.45 17.69 -5.61
CA GLY A 176 -3.66 17.40 -6.37
C GLY A 176 -4.30 16.09 -5.88
N ARG A 177 -4.36 15.08 -6.77
CA ARG A 177 -4.87 13.74 -6.43
C ARG A 177 -3.79 12.72 -6.07
N GLU A 178 -2.52 13.10 -6.18
CA GLU A 178 -1.41 12.20 -5.88
C GLU A 178 -1.10 12.19 -4.40
N LEU A 179 -0.89 11.00 -3.84
CA LEU A 179 -0.28 10.84 -2.51
C LEU A 179 1.19 10.50 -2.68
N ILE A 180 2.06 11.37 -2.19
CA ILE A 180 3.51 11.22 -2.20
C ILE A 180 3.95 10.75 -0.83
N LEU A 181 4.85 9.76 -0.79
CA LEU A 181 5.65 9.44 0.39
C LEU A 181 7.04 10.07 0.21
N ARG A 182 7.39 11.01 1.07
CA ARG A 182 8.63 11.80 0.97
C ARG A 182 9.53 11.57 2.19
N ASP A 183 10.82 11.38 1.94
CA ASP A 183 11.87 11.51 2.96
C ASP A 183 12.25 12.99 3.06
N ALA A 184 11.79 13.65 4.12
CA ALA A 184 11.97 15.08 4.28
C ALA A 184 13.45 15.49 4.46
N PRO A 185 14.26 14.80 5.29
CA PRO A 185 15.69 15.10 5.40
C PRO A 185 16.51 14.86 4.12
N ALA A 186 16.05 14.02 3.20
CA ALA A 186 16.70 13.81 1.91
C ALA A 186 16.08 14.62 0.76
N ASN A 187 14.95 15.32 0.99
CA ASN A 187 14.08 15.87 -0.05
C ASN A 187 13.79 14.87 -1.19
N LEU A 188 13.51 13.61 -0.84
CA LEU A 188 13.43 12.51 -1.81
C LEU A 188 12.03 11.91 -1.85
N ILE A 189 11.49 11.70 -3.05
CA ILE A 189 10.24 10.96 -3.25
C ILE A 189 10.54 9.47 -3.19
N VAL A 190 9.96 8.80 -2.19
CA VAL A 190 10.20 7.39 -1.90
C VAL A 190 9.23 6.50 -2.66
N ASP A 191 7.95 6.90 -2.73
CA ASP A 191 6.93 6.24 -3.55
C ASP A 191 5.74 7.18 -3.80
N VAL A 192 4.87 6.84 -4.75
CA VAL A 192 3.74 7.68 -5.17
C VAL A 192 2.50 6.84 -5.46
N ILE A 193 1.36 7.27 -4.95
CA ILE A 193 0.04 6.86 -5.44
C ILE A 193 -0.43 7.91 -6.44
N PRO A 194 -0.55 7.59 -7.75
CA PRO A 194 -0.86 8.57 -8.80
C PRO A 194 -2.29 9.11 -8.74
N ASP A 195 -3.20 8.36 -8.13
CA ASP A 195 -4.55 8.84 -7.90
C ASP A 195 -5.12 8.14 -6.67
N LEU A 196 -5.17 8.90 -5.58
CA LEU A 196 -5.84 8.52 -4.35
C LEU A 196 -7.20 9.21 -4.22
N SER A 197 -7.68 9.86 -5.29
CA SER A 197 -8.99 10.50 -5.46
C SER A 197 -9.72 10.73 -4.14
N ILE A 198 -9.48 11.92 -3.56
CA ILE A 198 -10.27 12.40 -2.43
C ILE A 198 -11.68 12.65 -2.99
N PRO A 199 -12.73 12.01 -2.46
CA PRO A 199 -14.10 12.24 -2.92
C PRO A 199 -14.58 13.66 -2.63
#